data_AF-V4PBZ9-F1
#
_entry.id   AF-V4PBZ9-F1
#
_cell.length_a   1.000
_cell.length_b   1.000
_cell.length_c   1.000
_cell.angle_alpha   90.00
_cell.angle_beta   90.00
_cell.angle_gamma   90.00
#
_symmetry.space_group_name_H-M   'P 1'
#
loop_
_entity.id
_entity.type
_entity.pdbx_description
1 polymer ?
#
loop_
_entity_poly.entity_id
_entity_poly.type
_entity_poly.pdbx_seq_one_letter_code
_entity_poly.pdbx_strand_id
1 'polypeptide(L)'
;MAEGPRSLKEAMFGKKGKDAKSSSTPAVAHFTSEDGESFVLDQSGKSVFVRFDGDDEVWLLTPTQGPKGDVIYKNDVGEPVLKSTRWGGMILFSDDRPTGDPVAVTGKAESFTPGKMSPGLLFQSLVRASRRVSLAVGRNFRFDAPDVTPGADYLYADAADVTAQALVRVSQQNRGRKILEPIHSVEFVEGRPPSATVQNGVLVMKLDTSRGTWGGRVSSKRIFNVVLASYTIGGR
;
A
#
# COMPACT_ATOMS: atom_id res chain seq x y z
N MET A 1 -2.28 -42.07 -53.49
CA MET A 1 -1.90 -41.37 -52.25
C MET A 1 -2.76 -41.96 -51.15
N ALA A 2 -2.16 -42.76 -50.26
CA ALA A 2 -2.89 -43.58 -49.29
C ALA A 2 -2.74 -42.97 -47.88
N GLU A 3 -3.85 -42.63 -47.25
CA GLU A 3 -3.94 -42.31 -45.82
C GLU A 3 -4.08 -43.61 -45.03
N GLY A 4 -3.11 -43.90 -44.17
CA GLY A 4 -3.15 -45.02 -43.24
C GLY A 4 -4.03 -44.73 -42.01
N PRO A 5 -4.58 -45.76 -41.35
CA PRO A 5 -5.57 -45.59 -40.29
C PRO A 5 -4.94 -45.10 -38.98
N ARG A 6 -5.57 -44.08 -38.37
CA ARG A 6 -5.27 -43.62 -37.01
C ARG A 6 -5.53 -44.76 -36.01
N SER A 7 -4.53 -45.05 -35.18
CA SER A 7 -4.52 -46.19 -34.27
C SER A 7 -5.58 -46.05 -33.17
N LEU A 8 -6.37 -47.11 -32.97
CA LEU A 8 -7.40 -47.25 -31.91
C LEU A 8 -6.85 -47.09 -30.48
N LYS A 9 -5.52 -47.14 -30.31
CA LYS A 9 -4.82 -46.96 -29.03
C LYS A 9 -4.80 -45.49 -28.59
N GLU A 10 -4.95 -44.54 -29.52
CA GLU A 10 -4.93 -43.10 -29.26
C GLU A 10 -6.31 -42.55 -28.83
N ALA A 11 -7.40 -43.25 -29.21
CA ALA A 11 -8.76 -42.92 -28.78
C ALA A 11 -9.08 -43.39 -27.34
N MET A 12 -8.36 -44.37 -26.81
CA MET A 12 -8.65 -44.98 -25.51
C MET A 12 -7.85 -44.38 -24.34
N PHE A 13 -6.81 -43.57 -24.58
CA PHE A 13 -5.89 -43.08 -23.54
C PHE A 13 -5.56 -41.58 -23.61
N GLY A 14 -6.51 -40.74 -24.05
CA GLY A 14 -6.19 -39.39 -24.53
C GLY A 14 -6.92 -38.18 -23.94
N LYS A 15 -7.40 -38.19 -22.68
CA LYS A 15 -7.55 -36.95 -21.86
C LYS A 15 -7.86 -37.33 -20.41
N LYS A 16 -6.83 -37.57 -19.60
CA LYS A 16 -6.98 -37.43 -18.14
C LYS A 16 -7.26 -35.95 -17.89
N GLY A 17 -8.51 -35.64 -17.57
CA GLY A 17 -8.92 -34.33 -17.05
C GLY A 17 -7.97 -33.96 -15.92
N LYS A 18 -7.27 -32.83 -16.08
CA LYS A 18 -6.66 -32.13 -14.94
C LYS A 18 -7.79 -31.46 -14.17
N ASP A 19 -8.65 -32.27 -13.56
CA ASP A 19 -9.48 -31.85 -12.43
C ASP A 19 -8.60 -31.96 -11.17
N ALA A 20 -7.58 -31.13 -11.12
CA ALA A 20 -7.03 -30.68 -9.85
C ALA A 20 -7.62 -29.29 -9.65
N LYS A 21 -8.58 -29.17 -8.72
CA LYS A 21 -9.03 -27.91 -8.14
C LYS A 21 -7.81 -27.16 -7.57
N SER A 22 -7.08 -26.46 -8.42
CA SER A 22 -6.44 -25.21 -8.05
C SER A 22 -7.58 -24.22 -7.98
N SER A 23 -8.06 -23.91 -6.77
CA SER A 23 -8.75 -22.65 -6.54
C SER A 23 -7.72 -21.55 -6.82
N SER A 24 -7.48 -21.25 -8.09
CA SER A 24 -6.60 -20.16 -8.47
C SER A 24 -7.31 -18.90 -8.03
N THR A 25 -6.94 -18.39 -6.86
CA THR A 25 -7.35 -17.07 -6.40
C THR A 25 -7.18 -16.09 -7.57
N PRO A 26 -8.22 -15.32 -7.93
CA PRO A 26 -8.10 -14.32 -8.98
C PRO A 26 -6.89 -13.42 -8.73
N ALA A 27 -6.22 -12.98 -9.80
CA ALA A 27 -5.05 -12.10 -9.67
C ALA A 27 -5.36 -10.81 -8.89
N VAL A 28 -6.63 -10.39 -8.88
CA VAL A 28 -7.15 -9.36 -8.00
C VAL A 28 -8.40 -9.87 -7.30
N ALA A 29 -8.36 -9.94 -5.97
CA ALA A 29 -9.41 -10.57 -5.18
C ALA A 29 -9.68 -9.81 -3.89
N HIS A 30 -10.93 -9.90 -3.45
CA HIS A 30 -11.38 -9.42 -2.15
C HIS A 30 -11.32 -10.55 -1.13
N PHE A 31 -10.78 -10.25 0.04
CA PHE A 31 -10.58 -11.18 1.15
C PHE A 31 -11.31 -10.70 2.38
N THR A 32 -11.70 -11.65 3.25
CA THR A 32 -12.34 -11.34 4.52
C THR A 32 -11.89 -12.35 5.58
N SER A 33 -11.57 -11.88 6.78
CA SER A 33 -11.33 -12.71 7.96
C SER A 33 -12.66 -13.12 8.61
N GLU A 34 -12.63 -14.13 9.48
CA GLU A 34 -13.81 -14.54 10.26
C GLU A 34 -14.35 -13.40 11.13
N ASP A 35 -13.47 -12.55 11.64
CA ASP A 35 -13.81 -11.40 12.48
C ASP A 35 -14.27 -10.16 11.68
N GLY A 36 -14.35 -10.26 10.35
CA GLY A 36 -14.91 -9.22 9.49
C GLY A 36 -13.91 -8.18 8.96
N GLU A 37 -12.60 -8.37 9.18
CA GLU A 37 -11.59 -7.53 8.53
C GLU A 37 -11.48 -7.90 7.05
N SER A 38 -11.62 -6.92 6.17
CA SER A 38 -11.65 -7.14 4.73
C SER A 38 -10.70 -6.23 3.97
N PHE A 39 -10.20 -6.74 2.85
CA PHE A 39 -9.25 -6.03 2.00
C PHE A 39 -9.27 -6.53 0.56
N VAL A 40 -8.79 -5.69 -0.34
CA VAL A 40 -8.48 -6.05 -1.73
C VAL A 40 -6.98 -6.29 -1.85
N LEU A 41 -6.61 -7.44 -2.43
CA LEU A 41 -5.24 -7.77 -2.82
C LEU A 41 -5.14 -7.81 -4.34
N ASP A 42 -4.22 -7.01 -4.88
CA ASP A 42 -3.88 -6.99 -6.30
C ASP A 42 -2.47 -7.57 -6.49
N GLN A 43 -2.42 -8.69 -7.20
CA GLN A 43 -1.22 -9.41 -7.60
C GLN A 43 -1.14 -9.55 -9.13
N SER A 44 -1.92 -8.76 -9.87
CA SER A 44 -1.99 -8.83 -11.33
C SER A 44 -0.77 -8.22 -12.01
N GLY A 45 -0.08 -7.30 -11.33
CA GLY A 45 1.11 -6.64 -11.81
C GLY A 45 2.43 -7.25 -11.33
N LYS A 46 3.54 -6.53 -11.56
CA LYS A 46 4.87 -6.89 -11.04
C LYS A 46 4.99 -6.68 -9.53
N SER A 47 4.20 -5.75 -9.00
CA SER A 47 4.14 -5.38 -7.60
C SER A 47 2.87 -5.93 -6.99
N VAL A 48 2.92 -6.24 -5.69
CA VAL A 48 1.76 -6.68 -4.93
C VAL A 48 1.24 -5.51 -4.12
N PHE A 49 -0.05 -5.25 -4.21
CA PHE A 49 -0.70 -4.14 -3.53
C PHE A 49 -1.85 -4.63 -2.66
N VAL A 50 -2.05 -3.98 -1.52
CA VAL A 50 -3.21 -4.23 -0.66
C VAL A 50 -3.89 -2.91 -0.31
N ARG A 51 -5.22 -2.92 -0.21
CA ARG A 51 -6.00 -1.84 0.38
C ARG A 51 -7.05 -2.45 1.31
N PHE A 52 -7.06 -2.01 2.55
CA PHE A 52 -8.07 -2.42 3.53
C PHE A 52 -9.39 -1.70 3.27
N ASP A 53 -10.50 -2.36 3.56
CA ASP A 53 -11.80 -1.72 3.48
C ASP A 53 -11.92 -0.66 4.58
N GLY A 54 -12.48 0.50 4.22
CA GLY A 54 -12.53 1.66 5.11
C GLY A 54 -11.26 2.54 5.10
N ASP A 55 -10.16 2.05 4.51
CA ASP A 55 -8.96 2.83 4.26
C ASP A 55 -8.83 3.23 2.78
N ASP A 56 -8.38 4.46 2.55
CA ASP A 56 -8.08 4.99 1.22
C ASP A 56 -6.65 4.62 0.77
N GLU A 57 -5.79 4.20 1.69
CA GLU A 57 -4.38 3.94 1.38
C GLU A 57 -4.18 2.59 0.70
N VAL A 58 -3.60 2.62 -0.50
CA VAL A 58 -3.03 1.43 -1.15
C VAL A 58 -1.57 1.27 -0.70
N TRP A 59 -1.24 0.08 -0.21
CA TRP A 59 0.09 -0.27 0.29
C TRP A 59 0.82 -1.12 -0.73
N LEU A 60 2.08 -0.77 -1.02
CA LEU A 60 3.00 -1.66 -1.73
C LEU A 60 3.53 -2.72 -0.75
N LEU A 61 3.36 -3.99 -1.12
CA LEU A 61 3.89 -5.12 -0.37
C LEU A 61 5.12 -5.73 -1.04
N THR A 62 6.14 -6.00 -0.24
CA THR A 62 7.37 -6.68 -0.67
C THR A 62 7.29 -8.17 -0.33
N PRO A 63 7.29 -9.08 -1.32
CA PRO A 63 7.30 -10.51 -1.06
C PRO A 63 8.68 -10.97 -0.56
N THR A 64 8.70 -11.78 0.49
CA THR A 64 9.88 -12.44 1.05
C THR A 64 9.59 -13.93 1.21
N GLN A 65 10.54 -14.80 0.85
CA GLN A 65 10.37 -16.24 1.07
C GLN A 65 10.31 -16.55 2.57
N GLY A 66 9.26 -17.25 2.98
CA GLY A 66 9.06 -17.77 4.31
C GLY A 66 9.46 -19.25 4.43
N PRO A 67 9.38 -19.81 5.64
CA PRO A 67 9.62 -21.24 5.86
C PRO A 67 8.68 -22.11 5.03
N LYS A 68 9.13 -23.31 4.66
CA LYS A 68 8.29 -24.36 4.03
C LYS A 68 7.63 -23.95 2.69
N GLY A 69 8.17 -22.94 2.01
CA GLY A 69 7.65 -22.45 0.74
C GLY A 69 6.50 -21.45 0.87
N ASP A 70 6.27 -20.91 2.07
CA ASP A 70 5.36 -19.78 2.28
C ASP A 70 5.96 -18.49 1.67
N VAL A 71 5.10 -17.52 1.37
CA VAL A 71 5.50 -16.17 0.97
C VAL A 71 4.95 -15.17 1.99
N ILE A 72 5.84 -14.40 2.60
CA ILE A 72 5.49 -13.35 3.55
C ILE A 72 5.55 -12.01 2.81
N TYR A 73 4.44 -11.31 2.74
CA TYR A 73 4.32 -9.97 2.18
C TYR A 73 4.48 -8.95 3.29
N LYS A 74 5.46 -8.06 3.13
CA LYS A 74 5.81 -7.04 4.13
C LYS A 74 5.46 -5.65 3.64
N ASN A 75 5.04 -4.78 4.55
CA ASN A 75 4.90 -3.36 4.26
C ASN A 75 6.28 -2.70 4.09
N ASP A 76 6.28 -1.40 3.78
CA ASP A 76 7.51 -0.67 3.52
C ASP A 76 8.39 -0.53 4.78
N VAL A 77 7.83 -0.55 6.00
CA VAL A 77 8.58 -0.59 7.28
C VAL A 77 9.10 -1.99 7.66
N GLY A 78 8.79 -3.02 6.87
CA GLY A 78 9.34 -4.38 7.03
C GLY A 78 8.52 -5.32 7.91
N GLU A 79 7.34 -4.88 8.36
CA GLU A 79 6.42 -5.71 9.15
C GLU A 79 5.64 -6.65 8.22
N PRO A 80 5.37 -7.90 8.66
CA PRO A 80 4.50 -8.80 7.92
C PRO A 80 3.07 -8.26 7.91
N VAL A 81 2.46 -8.21 6.72
CA VAL A 81 1.04 -7.84 6.55
C VAL A 81 0.24 -9.06 6.09
N LEU A 82 0.77 -9.84 5.14
CA LEU A 82 0.11 -11.05 4.66
C LEU A 82 1.10 -12.20 4.60
N LYS A 83 0.61 -13.43 4.78
CA LYS A 83 1.36 -14.65 4.44
C LYS A 83 0.49 -15.53 3.56
N SER A 84 0.98 -15.80 2.35
CA SER A 84 0.47 -16.88 1.52
C SER A 84 1.15 -18.17 1.91
N THR A 85 0.35 -19.16 2.28
CA THR A 85 0.84 -20.50 2.60
C THR A 85 1.09 -21.30 1.33
N ARG A 86 1.99 -22.28 1.39
CA ARG A 86 2.25 -23.18 0.24
C ARG A 86 0.98 -23.88 -0.30
N TRP A 87 -0.05 -24.03 0.53
CA TRP A 87 -1.29 -24.70 0.17
C TRP A 87 -2.38 -23.76 -0.39
N GLY A 88 -2.06 -22.47 -0.56
CA GLY A 88 -2.98 -21.49 -1.15
C GLY A 88 -3.89 -20.77 -0.14
N GLY A 89 -3.76 -21.06 1.16
CA GLY A 89 -4.39 -20.26 2.22
C GLY A 89 -3.66 -18.94 2.45
N MET A 90 -4.37 -17.92 2.91
CA MET A 90 -3.83 -16.60 3.22
C MET A 90 -4.05 -16.30 4.71
N ILE A 91 -3.05 -15.69 5.35
CA ILE A 91 -3.11 -15.22 6.74
C ILE A 91 -2.80 -13.73 6.75
N LEU A 92 -3.68 -12.94 7.37
CA LEU A 92 -3.52 -11.52 7.63
C LEU A 92 -2.83 -11.29 8.97
N PHE A 93 -1.90 -10.33 9.03
CA PHE A 93 -1.27 -9.88 10.27
C PHE A 93 -1.57 -8.40 10.48
N SER A 94 -1.95 -8.07 11.70
CA SER A 94 -2.29 -6.72 12.11
C SER A 94 -1.74 -6.44 13.52
N ASP A 95 -1.75 -5.16 13.93
CA ASP A 95 -1.23 -4.75 15.24
C ASP A 95 -2.09 -5.32 16.40
N ASP A 96 -3.40 -5.49 16.18
CA ASP A 96 -4.35 -6.11 17.12
C ASP A 96 -4.32 -7.64 17.09
N ARG A 97 -3.84 -8.24 15.98
CA ARG A 97 -3.74 -9.70 15.81
C ARG A 97 -2.35 -10.13 15.32
N PRO A 98 -1.33 -10.06 16.20
CA PRO A 98 0.05 -10.39 15.82
C PRO A 98 0.26 -11.88 15.50
N THR A 99 -0.62 -12.76 15.97
CA THR A 99 -0.61 -14.20 15.63
C THR A 99 -1.14 -14.49 14.23
N GLY A 100 -1.89 -13.53 13.68
CA GLY A 100 -2.47 -13.55 12.35
C GLY A 100 -3.80 -14.32 12.26
N ASP A 101 -4.62 -13.87 11.32
CA ASP A 101 -5.97 -14.36 11.05
C ASP A 101 -6.07 -15.03 9.68
N PRO A 102 -6.65 -16.24 9.58
CA PRO A 102 -6.99 -16.82 8.30
C PRO A 102 -7.99 -15.94 7.55
N VAL A 103 -7.76 -15.75 6.25
CA VAL A 103 -8.67 -15.00 5.39
C VAL A 103 -9.07 -15.81 4.17
N ALA A 104 -10.32 -15.66 3.77
CA ALA A 104 -10.90 -16.35 2.63
C ALA A 104 -11.22 -15.38 1.51
N VAL A 105 -11.13 -15.84 0.26
CA VAL A 105 -11.56 -15.09 -0.91
C VAL A 105 -13.08 -15.00 -0.90
N THR A 106 -13.62 -13.79 -0.92
CA THR A 106 -15.07 -13.54 -0.95
C THR A 106 -15.55 -13.02 -2.30
N GLY A 107 -14.64 -12.53 -3.16
CA GLY A 107 -15.01 -12.09 -4.50
C GLY A 107 -13.84 -11.68 -5.39
N LYS A 108 -14.15 -11.38 -6.66
CA LYS A 108 -13.24 -10.68 -7.56
C LYS A 108 -13.23 -9.19 -7.22
N ALA A 109 -12.10 -8.54 -7.44
CA ALA A 109 -11.96 -7.09 -7.28
C ALA A 109 -11.28 -6.46 -8.51
N GLU A 110 -11.31 -5.14 -8.59
CA GLU A 110 -10.65 -4.37 -9.64
C GLU A 110 -9.20 -4.05 -9.28
N SER A 111 -8.33 -4.07 -10.30
CA SER A 111 -6.92 -3.71 -10.13
C SER A 111 -6.76 -2.25 -9.73
N PHE A 112 -5.75 -1.97 -8.90
CA PHE A 112 -5.42 -0.61 -8.51
C PHE A 112 -4.77 0.14 -9.67
N THR A 113 -5.59 0.79 -10.48
CA THR A 113 -5.11 1.69 -11.52
C THR A 113 -5.08 3.11 -11.00
N PRO A 114 -3.96 3.84 -11.13
CA PRO A 114 -3.93 5.26 -10.81
C PRO A 114 -4.92 6.00 -11.69
N GLY A 115 -5.70 6.89 -11.09
CA GLY A 115 -6.53 7.81 -11.85
C GLY A 115 -5.68 8.77 -12.68
N LYS A 116 -6.31 9.41 -13.69
CA LYS A 116 -5.71 10.58 -14.33
C LYS A 116 -5.97 11.79 -13.44
N MET A 117 -4.96 12.62 -13.25
CA MET A 117 -5.05 13.84 -12.47
C MET A 117 -4.61 15.04 -13.30
N SER A 118 -5.32 16.16 -13.16
CA SER A 118 -4.90 17.44 -13.72
C SER A 118 -4.16 18.26 -12.66
N PRO A 119 -3.35 19.25 -13.07
CA PRO A 119 -2.67 20.14 -12.12
C PRO A 119 -3.63 20.87 -11.16
N GLY A 120 -4.82 21.24 -11.65
CA GLY A 120 -5.85 21.86 -10.82
C GLY A 120 -6.40 20.92 -9.73
N LEU A 121 -6.57 19.63 -10.06
CA LEU A 121 -6.99 18.61 -9.08
C LEU A 121 -5.88 18.31 -8.07
N LEU A 122 -4.61 18.33 -8.50
CA LEU A 122 -3.46 18.23 -7.60
C LEU A 122 -3.46 19.38 -6.58
N PHE A 123 -3.60 20.62 -7.05
CA PHE A 123 -3.67 21.79 -6.16
C PHE A 123 -4.81 21.64 -5.13
N GLN A 124 -5.99 21.19 -5.58
CA GLN A 124 -7.11 20.93 -4.68
C GLN A 124 -6.81 19.83 -3.64
N SER A 125 -6.09 18.77 -4.02
CA SER A 125 -5.66 17.73 -3.09
C SER A 125 -4.69 18.28 -2.04
N LEU A 126 -3.68 19.07 -2.43
CA LEU A 126 -2.75 19.71 -1.50
C LEU A 126 -3.47 20.64 -0.50
N VAL A 127 -4.41 21.46 -0.99
CA VAL A 127 -5.23 22.34 -0.14
C VAL A 127 -6.10 21.52 0.82
N ARG A 128 -6.71 20.43 0.35
CA ARG A 128 -7.52 19.52 1.19
C ARG A 128 -6.67 18.88 2.29
N ALA A 129 -5.49 18.35 1.95
CA ALA A 129 -4.54 17.75 2.88
C ALA A 129 -4.09 18.78 3.93
N SER A 130 -3.69 19.97 3.50
CA SER A 130 -3.33 21.10 4.36
C SER A 130 -4.45 21.46 5.34
N ARG A 131 -5.69 21.59 4.86
CA ARG A 131 -6.86 21.89 5.71
C ARG A 131 -7.11 20.79 6.74
N ARG A 132 -7.06 19.52 6.32
CA ARG A 132 -7.29 18.37 7.18
C ARG A 132 -6.28 18.32 8.34
N VAL A 133 -4.99 18.51 8.04
CA VAL A 133 -3.95 18.56 9.08
C VAL A 133 -4.09 19.80 9.96
N SER A 134 -4.31 20.97 9.35
CA SER A 134 -4.45 22.24 10.10
C SER A 134 -5.56 22.17 11.15
N LEU A 135 -6.70 21.57 10.82
CA LEU A 135 -7.80 21.33 11.76
C LEU A 135 -7.40 20.39 12.90
N ALA A 136 -6.64 19.34 12.60
CA ALA A 136 -6.21 18.37 13.60
C ALA A 136 -5.18 18.94 14.59
N VAL A 137 -4.27 19.80 14.11
CA VAL A 137 -3.22 20.43 14.94
C VAL A 137 -3.64 21.76 15.56
N GLY A 138 -4.69 22.42 15.05
CA GLY A 138 -5.19 23.71 15.55
C GLY A 138 -4.37 24.93 15.11
N ARG A 139 -3.64 24.84 13.99
CA ARG A 139 -2.85 25.93 13.41
C ARG A 139 -2.65 25.71 11.91
N ASN A 140 -2.21 26.75 11.20
CA ASN A 140 -1.89 26.64 9.78
C ASN A 140 -0.75 25.62 9.56
N PHE A 141 -0.97 24.68 8.65
CA PHE A 141 -0.04 23.65 8.26
C PHE A 141 -0.05 23.52 6.73
N ARG A 142 1.09 23.79 6.08
CA ARG A 142 1.18 23.88 4.61
C ARG A 142 1.69 22.58 3.98
N PHE A 143 1.20 22.27 2.78
CA PHE A 143 1.65 21.17 1.93
C PHE A 143 2.17 21.80 0.63
N ASP A 144 3.45 21.63 0.34
CA ASP A 144 4.12 22.23 -0.82
C ASP A 144 4.67 21.16 -1.76
N ALA A 145 4.57 21.40 -3.07
CA ALA A 145 5.18 20.59 -4.11
C ALA A 145 5.71 21.55 -5.19
N PRO A 146 6.91 22.14 -5.01
CA PRO A 146 7.41 23.20 -5.88
C PRO A 146 7.71 22.71 -7.30
N ASP A 147 8.26 21.50 -7.43
CA ASP A 147 8.74 20.93 -8.69
C ASP A 147 8.04 19.61 -8.99
N VAL A 148 6.87 19.68 -9.63
CA VAL A 148 6.08 18.49 -10.00
C VAL A 148 6.37 18.12 -11.46
N THR A 149 6.92 16.92 -11.69
CA THR A 149 7.05 16.39 -13.05
C THR A 149 5.67 16.18 -13.70
N PRO A 150 5.43 16.69 -14.92
CA PRO A 150 4.17 16.46 -15.62
C PRO A 150 3.82 14.97 -15.74
N GLY A 151 2.58 14.62 -15.38
CA GLY A 151 2.10 13.23 -15.39
C GLY A 151 2.38 12.47 -14.09
N ALA A 152 3.16 13.03 -13.16
CA ALA A 152 3.29 12.50 -11.79
C ALA A 152 2.21 13.04 -10.84
N ASP A 153 1.28 13.89 -11.32
CA ASP A 153 0.30 14.63 -10.51
C ASP A 153 -0.45 13.73 -9.51
N TYR A 154 -0.87 12.54 -9.95
CA TYR A 154 -1.60 11.61 -9.10
C TYR A 154 -0.74 11.07 -7.94
N LEU A 155 0.55 10.79 -8.17
CA LEU A 155 1.48 10.34 -7.12
C LEU A 155 1.62 11.40 -6.02
N TYR A 156 1.70 12.68 -6.39
CA TYR A 156 1.79 13.77 -5.43
C TYR A 156 0.51 13.94 -4.61
N ALA A 157 -0.66 13.86 -5.24
CA ALA A 157 -1.93 13.95 -4.53
C ALA A 157 -2.15 12.77 -3.58
N ASP A 158 -1.87 11.54 -4.03
CA ASP A 158 -1.92 10.35 -3.20
C ASP A 158 -0.93 10.46 -2.01
N ALA A 159 0.30 10.93 -2.26
CA ALA A 159 1.26 11.20 -1.19
C ALA A 159 0.77 12.28 -0.20
N ALA A 160 0.06 13.30 -0.66
CA ALA A 160 -0.54 14.32 0.18
C ALA A 160 -1.64 13.76 1.09
N ASP A 161 -2.54 12.94 0.54
CA ASP A 161 -3.62 12.32 1.30
C ASP A 161 -3.07 11.34 2.35
N VAL A 162 -2.11 10.50 1.99
CA VAL A 162 -1.43 9.57 2.91
C VAL A 162 -0.65 10.29 4.00
N THR A 163 0.07 11.35 3.65
CA THR A 163 0.79 12.16 4.64
C THR A 163 -0.18 12.84 5.59
N ALA A 164 -1.29 13.38 5.09
CA ALA A 164 -2.32 13.98 5.93
C ALA A 164 -2.96 12.95 6.87
N GLN A 165 -3.26 11.73 6.40
CA GLN A 165 -3.77 10.65 7.24
C GLN A 165 -2.79 10.32 8.38
N ALA A 166 -1.50 10.17 8.07
CA ALA A 166 -0.47 9.90 9.08
C ALA A 166 -0.37 11.01 10.12
N LEU A 167 -0.31 12.28 9.70
CA LEU A 167 -0.20 13.42 10.61
C LEU A 167 -1.45 13.60 11.48
N VAL A 168 -2.64 13.36 10.93
CA VAL A 168 -3.89 13.33 11.72
C VAL A 168 -3.82 12.23 12.76
N ARG A 169 -3.36 11.02 12.40
CA ARG A 169 -3.19 9.90 13.35
C ARG A 169 -2.18 10.21 14.45
N VAL A 170 -1.07 10.91 14.13
CA VAL A 170 -0.12 11.40 15.13
C VAL A 170 -0.80 12.40 16.06
N SER A 171 -1.59 13.34 15.54
CA SER A 171 -2.26 14.36 16.36
C SER A 171 -3.22 13.77 17.40
N GLN A 172 -3.77 12.59 17.11
CA GLN A 172 -4.67 11.83 17.98
C GLN A 172 -3.93 11.02 19.05
N GLN A 173 -2.60 10.88 18.98
CA GLN A 173 -1.82 10.20 20.01
C GLN A 173 -1.77 11.02 21.30
N ASN A 174 -1.45 10.35 22.40
CA ASN A 174 -1.12 11.05 23.64
C ASN A 174 0.07 11.99 23.41
N ARG A 175 -0.07 13.28 23.76
CA ARG A 175 0.87 14.36 23.43
C ARG A 175 1.09 14.61 21.93
N GLY A 176 0.23 14.07 21.06
CA GLY A 176 0.34 14.18 19.60
C GLY A 176 0.50 15.61 19.07
N ARG A 177 -0.25 16.57 19.64
CA ARG A 177 -0.09 17.99 19.29
C ARG A 177 1.29 18.55 19.63
N LYS A 178 1.89 18.13 20.76
CA LYS A 178 3.26 18.54 21.15
C LYS A 178 4.31 17.91 20.24
N ILE A 179 4.08 16.66 19.80
CA ILE A 179 4.93 15.97 18.83
C ILE A 179 4.97 16.73 17.50
N LEU A 180 3.83 17.28 17.06
CA LEU A 180 3.68 18.03 15.81
C LEU A 180 3.99 19.53 15.93
N GLU A 181 4.22 20.05 17.14
CA GLU A 181 4.55 21.45 17.38
C GLU A 181 5.76 21.95 16.56
N PRO A 182 6.90 21.23 16.51
CA PRO A 182 8.06 21.68 15.73
C PRO A 182 7.89 21.54 14.21
N ILE A 183 6.96 20.71 13.73
CA ILE A 183 6.78 20.42 12.30
C ILE A 183 5.71 21.34 11.73
N HIS A 184 6.04 22.31 10.88
CA HIS A 184 5.11 23.34 10.41
C HIS A 184 4.66 23.19 8.96
N SER A 185 5.32 22.36 8.16
CA SER A 185 4.93 22.08 6.78
C SER A 185 5.37 20.70 6.33
N VAL A 186 4.80 20.28 5.20
CA VAL A 186 5.23 19.15 4.38
C VAL A 186 5.73 19.69 3.05
N GLU A 187 6.85 19.15 2.59
CA GLU A 187 7.39 19.46 1.26
C GLU A 187 7.62 18.16 0.49
N PHE A 188 6.99 18.06 -0.69
CA PHE A 188 7.19 16.96 -1.62
C PHE A 188 8.28 17.32 -2.61
N VAL A 189 9.29 16.45 -2.69
CA VAL A 189 10.40 16.57 -3.63
C VAL A 189 10.61 15.25 -4.35
N GLU A 190 11.14 15.27 -5.57
CA GLU A 190 11.51 14.03 -6.24
C GLU A 190 12.82 13.46 -5.69
N GLY A 191 12.87 12.14 -5.55
CA GLY A 191 14.07 11.48 -5.06
C GLY A 191 13.96 9.96 -5.02
N ARG A 192 15.11 9.29 -5.08
CA ARG A 192 15.21 7.84 -4.99
C ARG A 192 16.21 7.43 -3.90
N PRO A 193 15.89 6.42 -3.07
CA PRO A 193 14.59 5.78 -2.92
C PRO A 193 13.54 6.74 -2.29
N PRO A 194 12.22 6.41 -2.36
CA PRO A 194 11.21 7.19 -1.66
C PRO A 194 11.46 7.16 -0.14
N SER A 195 11.27 8.29 0.54
CA SER A 195 11.56 8.43 1.98
C SER A 195 10.79 9.57 2.63
N ALA A 196 10.74 9.56 3.96
CA ALA A 196 10.20 10.65 4.78
C ALA A 196 11.24 11.05 5.82
N THR A 197 11.49 12.35 5.98
CA THR A 197 12.45 12.88 6.98
C THR A 197 11.96 14.20 7.54
N VAL A 198 12.21 14.47 8.81
CA VAL A 198 11.96 15.79 9.41
C VAL A 198 13.26 16.58 9.43
N GLN A 199 13.27 17.76 8.83
CA GLN A 199 14.43 18.65 8.73
C GLN A 199 13.99 20.09 8.99
N ASN A 200 14.58 20.74 10.00
CA ASN A 200 14.28 22.15 10.35
C ASN A 200 12.78 22.47 10.49
N GLY A 201 11.99 21.53 11.00
CA GLY A 201 10.53 21.68 11.13
C GLY A 201 9.73 21.45 9.85
N VAL A 202 10.35 20.99 8.77
CA VAL A 202 9.69 20.56 7.53
C VAL A 202 9.71 19.03 7.45
N LEU A 203 8.56 18.41 7.21
CA LEU A 203 8.48 17.00 6.84
C LEU A 203 8.74 16.88 5.33
N VAL A 204 9.97 16.54 4.98
CA VAL A 204 10.40 16.35 3.60
C VAL A 204 10.04 14.94 3.15
N MET A 205 9.23 14.87 2.10
CA MET A 205 8.71 13.66 1.48
C MET A 205 9.38 13.48 0.11
N LYS A 206 10.26 12.48 -0.01
CA LYS A 206 10.88 12.13 -1.30
C LYS A 206 10.01 11.15 -2.06
N LEU A 207 9.64 11.50 -3.29
CA LEU A 207 8.81 10.71 -4.19
C LEU A 207 9.62 10.13 -5.35
N ASP A 208 9.49 8.83 -5.60
CA ASP A 208 10.14 8.12 -6.70
C ASP A 208 9.15 7.89 -7.85
N THR A 209 9.15 8.83 -8.80
CA THR A 209 8.31 8.79 -10.01
C THR A 209 8.53 7.56 -10.89
N SER A 210 9.66 6.85 -10.76
CA SER A 210 9.94 5.64 -11.55
C SER A 210 9.29 4.37 -11.02
N ARG A 211 8.81 4.37 -9.77
CA ARG A 211 8.16 3.21 -9.14
C ARG A 211 6.64 3.18 -9.34
N GLY A 212 6.14 4.04 -10.21
CA GLY A 212 4.70 4.26 -10.40
C GLY A 212 4.08 4.91 -9.17
N THR A 213 2.75 5.05 -9.20
CA THR A 213 1.99 5.77 -8.18
C THR A 213 2.12 5.15 -6.79
N TRP A 214 1.69 3.92 -6.59
CA TRP A 214 1.58 3.34 -5.25
C TRP A 214 2.95 2.93 -4.66
N GLY A 215 3.96 2.72 -5.51
CA GLY A 215 5.33 2.40 -5.10
C GLY A 215 6.28 3.60 -5.01
N GLY A 216 5.82 4.77 -5.44
CA GLY A 216 6.61 6.00 -5.51
C GLY A 216 6.64 6.82 -4.23
N ARG A 217 5.89 6.42 -3.19
CA ARG A 217 5.86 7.07 -1.88
C ARG A 217 6.07 6.06 -0.75
N VAL A 218 6.29 6.56 0.45
CA VAL A 218 6.26 5.75 1.68
C VAL A 218 4.83 5.62 2.22
N SER A 219 4.61 4.62 3.08
CA SER A 219 3.31 4.40 3.72
C SER A 219 3.00 5.43 4.82
N SER A 220 1.71 5.58 5.17
CA SER A 220 1.30 6.36 6.34
C SER A 220 1.95 5.84 7.63
N LYS A 221 2.15 4.52 7.76
CA LYS A 221 2.82 3.91 8.92
C LYS A 221 4.29 4.31 9.02
N ARG A 222 5.02 4.37 7.89
CA ARG A 222 6.39 4.89 7.88
C ARG A 222 6.44 6.36 8.28
N ILE A 223 5.54 7.19 7.76
CA ILE A 223 5.47 8.63 8.10
C ILE A 223 5.20 8.81 9.60
N PHE A 224 4.23 8.07 10.14
CA PHE A 224 3.91 8.05 11.56
C PHE A 224 5.15 7.73 12.41
N ASN A 225 5.88 6.68 12.07
CA ASN A 225 7.10 6.28 12.79
C ASN A 225 8.20 7.34 12.74
N VAL A 226 8.42 7.97 11.57
CA VAL A 226 9.40 9.06 11.40
C VAL A 226 9.07 10.25 12.30
N VAL A 227 7.80 10.65 12.33
CA VAL A 227 7.36 11.80 13.14
C VAL A 227 7.52 11.51 14.64
N LEU A 228 7.10 10.34 15.11
CA LEU A 228 7.28 9.93 16.52
C LEU A 228 8.76 9.86 16.91
N ALA A 229 9.61 9.30 16.04
CA ALA A 229 11.04 9.19 16.30
C ALA A 229 11.70 10.57 16.39
N SER A 230 11.33 11.51 15.52
CA SER A 230 11.90 12.86 15.49
C SER A 230 11.69 13.63 16.80
N TYR A 231 10.52 13.47 17.44
CA TYR A 231 10.23 14.08 18.74
C TYR A 231 11.07 13.48 19.88
N THR A 232 11.33 12.18 19.85
CA THR A 232 12.14 11.50 20.88
C THR A 232 13.59 11.99 20.87
N ILE A 233 14.11 12.34 19.70
CA ILE A 233 15.47 12.89 19.53
C ILE A 233 15.54 14.35 19.98
N GLY A 234 14.53 15.16 19.65
CA GLY A 234 14.48 16.59 20.02
C GLY A 234 14.03 16.89 21.45
N GLY A 235 13.57 15.88 22.20
CA GLY A 235 13.10 16.01 23.60
C GLY A 235 14.17 15.70 24.67
N ARG A 236 15.44 15.58 24.29
CA ARG A 236 16.59 15.47 25.21
C ARG A 236 17.30 16.80 25.38
#